data_AF-A0A2R6FS88-F1
#
_entry.id   AF-A0A2R6FS88-F1
#
_cell.length_a   1.000
_cell.length_b   1.000
_cell.length_c   1.000
_cell.angle_alpha   90.00
_cell.angle_beta   90.00
_cell.angle_gamma   90.00
#
_symmetry.space_group_name_H-M   'P 1'
#
loop_
_entity.id
_entity.type
_entity.pdbx_description
1 polymer ?
#
loop_
_entity_poly.entity_id
_entity_poly.type
_entity_poly.pdbx_seq_one_letter_code
_entity_poly.pdbx_strand_id
1 'polypeptide(L)' 'MTVSVVQFGGSNCDRDAVRALQDVGVDAERTWHEDGLPDDP' A
#
# COMPACT_ATOMS: atom_id res chain seq x y z
N MET A 1 4.35 -1.80 12.36
CA MET A 1 2.99 -1.92 11.82
C MET A 1 3.02 -1.29 10.45
N THR A 2 2.82 -2.09 9.41
CA THR A 2 3.00 -1.70 8.01
C THR A 2 1.63 -1.56 7.35
N VAL A 3 1.44 -0.51 6.55
CA VAL A 3 0.19 -0.25 5.83
C VAL A 3 0.28 -0.79 4.41
N SER A 4 -0.64 -1.69 4.05
CA SER A 4 -0.79 -2.14 2.66
C SER A 4 -1.70 -1.18 1.88
N VAL A 5 -1.17 -0.59 0.82
CA VAL A 5 -1.91 0.17 -0.18
C VAL A 5 -2.34 -0.78 -1.29
N VAL A 6 -3.63 -1.14 -1.29
CA VAL A 6 -4.18 -2.13 -2.24
C VAL A 6 -4.32 -1.53 -3.64
N GLN A 7 -3.72 -2.18 -4.63
CA GLN A 7 -3.77 -1.84 -6.04
C GLN A 7 -4.87 -2.65 -6.74
N PHE A 8 -5.71 -1.95 -7.50
CA PHE A 8 -6.67 -2.54 -8.43
C PHE A 8 -6.31 -2.21 -9.88
N GLY A 9 -6.86 -2.95 -10.84
CA GLY A 9 -6.73 -2.65 -12.26
C GLY A 9 -7.15 -1.20 -12.58
N GLY A 10 -6.22 -0.42 -13.13
CA GLY A 10 -6.45 1.00 -13.42
C GLY A 10 -6.25 1.94 -12.23
N SER A 11 -5.70 1.48 -11.10
CA SER A 11 -5.21 2.37 -10.05
C SER A 11 -4.14 3.31 -10.58
N ASN A 12 -4.25 4.59 -10.19
CA ASN A 12 -3.35 5.65 -10.64
C ASN A 12 -2.63 6.35 -9.48
N CYS A 13 -3.19 6.28 -8.28
CA CYS A 13 -2.70 7.02 -7.11
C CYS A 13 -2.07 6.12 -6.04
N ASP A 14 -1.92 4.81 -6.27
CA ASP A 14 -1.32 3.87 -5.31
C ASP A 14 0.13 4.26 -4.95
N ARG A 15 0.90 4.74 -5.93
CA ARG A 15 2.27 5.21 -5.72
C ARG A 15 2.32 6.50 -4.93
N ASP A 16 1.37 7.41 -5.17
CA ASP A 16 1.30 8.69 -4.47
C ASP A 16 0.84 8.49 -3.02
N ALA A 17 -0.07 7.54 -2.78
CA ALA A 17 -0.47 7.14 -1.44
C ALA A 17 0.72 6.59 -0.63
N VAL A 18 1.54 5.68 -1.19
CA VAL A 18 2.74 5.19 -0.49
C VAL A 18 3.73 6.31 -0.19
N ARG A 19 3.98 7.22 -1.15
CA ARG A 19 4.87 8.37 -0.92
C ARG A 19 4.35 9.26 0.21
N ALA A 20 3.07 9.62 0.18
CA ALA A 20 2.47 10.46 1.20
C ALA A 20 2.51 9.81 2.60
N LEU A 21 2.32 8.49 2.68
CA LEU A 21 2.45 7.73 3.93
C LEU A 21 3.88 7.74 4.47
N GLN A 22 4.87 7.53 3.60
CA GLN A 22 6.29 7.59 3.99
C GLN A 22 6.70 8.99 4.46
N ASP A 23 6.19 10.05 3.81
CA ASP A 23 6.46 11.44 4.19
C ASP A 23 5.95 11.78 5.60
N VAL A 24 4.91 11.10 6.08
CA VAL A 24 4.39 11.25 7.45
C VAL A 24 4.91 10.18 8.43
N GLY A 25 5.94 9.42 8.02
CA GLY A 25 6.61 8.42 8.87
C GLY A 25 5.85 7.10 9.02
N VAL A 26 4.93 6.79 8.11
CA VAL A 26 4.21 5.51 8.08
C VAL A 26 4.89 4.57 7.11
N ASP A 27 5.29 3.39 7.60
CA ASP A 27 5.78 2.31 6.76
C ASP A 27 4.64 1.75 5.91
N ALA A 28 4.82 1.77 4.59
CA ALA A 28 3.76 1.43 3.64
C ALA A 28 4.32 0.77 2.38
N GLU A 29 3.57 -0.22 1.89
CA GLU A 29 3.87 -0.96 0.67
C GLU A 29 2.65 -1.08 -0.23
N ARG A 30 2.86 -1.42 -1.51
CA ARG A 30 1.76 -1.63 -2.45
C ARG A 30 1.52 -3.12 -2.62
N THR A 31 0.25 -3.54 -2.53
CA THR A 31 -0.16 -4.94 -2.62
C THR A 31 -1.19 -5.10 -3.74
N TRP A 32 -1.04 -6.09 -4.62
CA TRP A 32 -2.05 -6.35 -5.65
C TRP A 32 -3.28 -7.00 -5.01
N HIS A 33 -4.49 -6.60 -5.41
CA HIS A 33 -5.71 -7.05 -4.74
C HIS A 33 -5.96 -8.57 -4.78
N GLU A 34 -5.34 -9.28 -5.73
CA GLU A 34 -5.47 -10.74 -5.87
C GLU A 34 -4.41 -11.51 -5.07
N ASP A 35 -3.34 -10.85 -4.63
CA ASP A 35 -2.22 -11.49 -3.92
C ASP A 35 -2.54 -11.75 -2.43
N GLY A 36 -3.72 -11.29 -1.97
CA GLY A 36 -4.08 -11.31 -0.55
C GLY A 36 -3.39 -10.21 0.25
N LEU A 37 -3.73 -10.10 1.53
CA LEU A 37 -3.01 -9.22 2.47
C LEU A 37 -2.00 -10.05 3.26
N PRO A 38 -0.88 -9.46 3.73
CA PRO A 38 0.00 -10.14 4.66
C PRO A 38 -0.79 -10.66 5.87
N ASP A 39 -0.57 -11.92 6.24
CA ASP A 39 -1.04 -12.44 7.53
C ASP A 39 -0.36 -11.66 8.68
N ASP A 40 -1.03 -11.53 9.84
CA ASP A 40 -0.69 -10.65 10.98
C ASP A 40 0.82 -10.55 11.35
N PRO A 41 1.26 -9.42 11.96
CA PRO A 41 2.55 -8.74 11.76
C PRO A 41 3.84 -9.40 12.24
#